data_AF-A0A9P1KK56-F1
#
_entry.id   AF-A0A9P1KK56-F1
#
_cell.length_a   1.000
_cell.length_b   1.000
_cell.length_c   1.000
_cell.angle_alpha   90.00
_cell.angle_beta   90.00
_cell.angle_gamma   90.00
#
_symmetry.space_group_name_H-M   'P 1'
#
loop_
_entity.id
_entity.type
_entity.pdbx_description
1 polymer ?
#
loop_
_entity_poly.entity_id
_entity_poly.type
_entity_poly.pdbx_seq_one_letter_code
_entity_poly.pdbx_strand_id
1 'polypeptide(L)'
;MANVGRLTQQTYIMMARQRRITKLSDKRPERVRIELQPNWDVYQLQPDRKNPDYKLLMAGSESALALQLSQLGWMEKMIDHLLNASDLKFDDWFDAWAAGYPELRYRSNPKLPNLSTNYPARNLRNSDGDTIPRWRGDASSRPAYIEWHPSDRKTSKEVGLHRTIEYFPDRSENKSVVLTGNDKELIRQILQIHYEGSGSSEKSDSTVSTGISYRGAPKVVLYFLERIEDVEKGYRQLEARVGFRLVGKTENPNGVGDLLTKANIRSLAQRIFQHFLQPQQFRFRKGRESVSYRDKSSGLESFVFATSTAEGVNLYQRICQVMQIEFDNSKVFTSTNQNPAQAFPITSPEVTILGNKIKPPRRRPVGYVYFREAKLFLEMLNEPILLCDYNGHLYRNPD
;
A
#
# COMPACT_ATOMS: atom_id res chain seq x y z
N MET A 1 -11.74 23.14 -89.60
CA MET A 1 -10.43 22.83 -88.98
C MET A 1 -10.51 23.36 -87.56
N ALA A 2 -10.52 22.59 -86.47
CA ALA A 2 -9.84 21.34 -86.14
C ALA A 2 -10.80 20.27 -85.56
N ASN A 3 -10.37 19.01 -85.66
CA ASN A 3 -11.04 17.82 -85.15
C ASN A 3 -11.41 17.96 -83.66
N VAL A 4 -12.71 17.92 -83.35
CA VAL A 4 -13.20 17.60 -82.01
C VAL A 4 -12.91 16.12 -81.80
N GLY A 5 -11.76 15.82 -81.22
CA GLY A 5 -11.31 14.46 -80.95
C GLY A 5 -12.34 13.73 -80.09
N ARG A 6 -12.99 12.71 -80.66
CA ARG A 6 -13.71 11.70 -79.88
C ARG A 6 -12.71 11.12 -78.89
N LEU A 7 -12.97 11.35 -77.60
CA LEU A 7 -12.25 10.72 -76.51
C LEU A 7 -12.22 9.20 -76.78
N THR A 8 -11.02 8.67 -76.96
CA THR A 8 -10.82 7.24 -77.23
C THR A 8 -11.33 6.42 -76.05
N GLN A 9 -11.75 5.18 -76.29
CA GLN A 9 -12.22 4.28 -75.23
C GLN A 9 -11.18 4.14 -74.11
N GLN A 10 -9.89 4.26 -74.44
CA GLN A 10 -8.78 4.34 -73.49
C GLN A 10 -8.81 5.59 -72.60
N THR A 11 -9.18 6.77 -73.12
CA THR A 11 -9.39 7.97 -72.28
C THR A 11 -10.60 7.85 -71.35
N TYR A 12 -11.68 7.18 -71.78
CA TYR A 12 -12.79 6.84 -70.88
C TYR A 12 -12.37 5.84 -69.80
N ILE A 13 -11.53 4.86 -70.13
CA ILE A 13 -10.96 3.90 -69.18
C ILE A 13 -9.98 4.59 -68.21
N MET A 14 -9.18 5.55 -68.69
CA MET A 14 -8.30 6.37 -67.86
C MET A 14 -9.08 7.30 -66.93
N MET A 15 -10.14 7.95 -67.42
CA MET A 15 -11.04 8.75 -66.58
C MET A 15 -11.82 7.90 -65.58
N ALA A 16 -12.20 6.67 -65.94
CA ALA A 16 -12.81 5.71 -65.02
C ALA A 16 -11.81 5.20 -63.96
N ARG A 17 -10.53 5.03 -64.32
CA ARG A 17 -9.44 4.74 -63.37
C ARG A 17 -9.04 5.93 -62.50
N GLN A 18 -9.19 7.16 -63.00
CA GLN A 18 -8.91 8.40 -62.25
C GLN A 18 -10.09 8.91 -61.41
N ARG A 19 -11.28 8.32 -61.53
CA ARG A 19 -12.32 8.48 -60.51
C ARG A 19 -11.85 7.80 -59.23
N ARG A 20 -11.10 8.55 -58.42
CA ARG A 20 -10.87 8.24 -57.01
C ARG A 20 -12.25 7.99 -56.39
N ILE A 21 -12.44 6.79 -55.87
CA ILE A 21 -13.67 6.35 -55.22
C ILE A 21 -13.96 7.31 -54.07
N THR A 22 -14.94 8.20 -54.23
CA THR A 22 -15.31 9.21 -53.22
C THR A 22 -16.60 8.88 -52.49
N LYS A 23 -17.15 7.66 -52.65
CA LYS A 23 -18.41 7.28 -52.00
C LYS A 23 -18.32 5.97 -51.24
N LEU A 24 -18.96 5.96 -50.07
CA LEU A 24 -18.95 4.93 -49.04
C LEU A 24 -19.54 3.55 -49.46
N SER A 25 -19.98 3.37 -50.72
CA SER A 25 -20.77 2.21 -51.18
C SER A 25 -20.15 1.39 -52.32
N ASP A 26 -18.87 1.60 -52.66
CA ASP A 26 -18.23 0.81 -53.71
C ASP A 26 -17.88 -0.62 -53.26
N LYS A 27 -18.19 -1.60 -54.12
CA LYS A 27 -18.26 -3.04 -53.82
C LYS A 27 -16.92 -3.77 -53.67
N ARG A 28 -15.78 -3.08 -53.66
CA ARG A 28 -14.46 -3.68 -53.42
C ARG A 28 -13.61 -2.71 -52.58
N PRO A 29 -13.36 -2.99 -51.30
CA PRO A 29 -12.38 -2.23 -50.53
C PRO A 29 -10.99 -2.65 -51.03
N GLU A 30 -10.41 -1.89 -51.97
CA GLU A 30 -8.97 -1.99 -52.19
C GLU A 30 -8.26 -1.54 -50.91
N ARG A 31 -7.26 -2.31 -50.45
CA ARG A 31 -6.39 -1.94 -49.33
C ARG A 31 -5.50 -0.77 -49.77
N VAL A 32 -6.07 0.42 -49.83
CA VAL A 32 -5.31 1.66 -49.99
C VAL A 32 -4.47 1.81 -48.73
N ARG A 33 -3.15 1.98 -48.88
CA ARG A 33 -2.26 2.30 -47.75
C ARG A 33 -2.85 3.51 -47.03
N ILE A 34 -2.83 3.49 -45.70
CA ILE A 34 -3.51 4.50 -44.84
C ILE A 34 -3.11 5.94 -45.25
N GLU A 35 -1.85 6.14 -45.62
CA GLU A 35 -1.26 7.41 -46.11
C GLU A 35 -1.90 7.98 -47.39
N LEU A 36 -2.57 7.14 -48.19
CA LEU A 36 -3.17 7.51 -49.47
C LEU A 36 -4.69 7.69 -49.36
N GLN A 37 -5.26 7.55 -48.17
CA GLN A 37 -6.68 7.83 -47.95
C GLN A 37 -6.90 9.34 -47.98
N PRO A 38 -7.84 9.84 -48.82
CA PRO A 38 -8.04 11.28 -49.00
C PRO A 38 -8.55 12.02 -47.76
N ASN A 39 -8.95 11.28 -46.71
CA ASN A 39 -9.50 11.81 -45.46
C ASN A 39 -8.63 11.42 -44.27
N TRP A 40 -7.32 11.21 -44.46
CA TRP A 40 -6.41 10.79 -43.40
C TRP A 40 -5.23 11.76 -43.31
N ASP A 41 -5.29 12.66 -42.34
CA ASP A 41 -4.26 13.66 -42.10
C ASP A 41 -3.41 13.26 -40.90
N VAL A 42 -2.14 13.66 -40.90
CA VAL A 42 -1.22 13.49 -39.78
C VAL A 42 -0.85 14.88 -39.26
N TYR A 43 -1.16 15.13 -37.99
CA TYR A 43 -0.80 16.36 -37.29
C TYR A 43 0.20 16.06 -36.19
N GLN A 44 1.23 16.90 -36.10
CA GLN A 44 2.16 16.89 -34.98
C GLN A 44 1.74 17.97 -33.99
N LEU A 45 1.33 17.56 -32.79
CA LEU A 45 0.98 18.44 -31.70
C LEU A 45 2.16 18.54 -30.74
N GLN A 46 2.48 19.76 -30.32
CA GLN A 46 3.41 20.02 -29.24
C GLN A 46 2.62 20.67 -28.09
N PRO A 47 2.19 19.88 -27.08
CA PRO A 47 1.37 20.38 -25.97
C PRO A 47 2.13 21.41 -25.12
N ASP A 48 3.41 21.15 -24.85
CA ASP A 48 4.25 22.03 -24.06
C ASP A 48 5.28 22.75 -24.95
N ARG A 49 5.12 24.08 -25.05
CA ARG A 49 6.05 24.93 -25.81
C ARG A 49 7.45 24.97 -25.20
N LYS A 50 7.60 24.64 -23.91
CA LYS A 50 8.88 24.66 -23.19
C LYS A 50 9.67 23.37 -23.33
N ASN A 51 9.02 22.25 -23.63
CA ASN A 51 9.67 20.96 -23.85
C ASN A 51 9.59 20.56 -25.33
N PRO A 52 10.57 20.95 -26.17
CA PRO A 52 10.55 20.72 -27.62
C PRO A 52 10.64 19.24 -28.03
N ASP A 53 11.02 18.36 -27.09
CA ASP A 53 11.14 16.93 -27.33
C ASP A 53 9.81 16.19 -27.11
N TYR A 54 8.85 16.80 -26.41
CA TYR A 54 7.53 16.21 -26.18
C TYR A 54 6.58 16.52 -27.34
N LYS A 55 6.64 15.68 -28.36
CA LYS A 55 5.81 15.76 -29.58
C LYS A 55 4.87 14.57 -29.66
N LEU A 56 3.58 14.85 -29.84
CA LEU A 56 2.55 13.84 -30.06
C LEU A 56 2.17 13.83 -31.54
N LEU A 57 2.16 12.65 -32.14
CA LEU A 57 1.68 12.45 -33.50
C LEU A 57 0.25 11.94 -33.44
N MET A 58 -0.67 12.66 -34.09
CA MET A 58 -2.06 12.29 -34.22
C MET A 58 -2.36 12.05 -35.70
N ALA A 59 -3.10 10.99 -36.00
CA ALA A 59 -3.42 10.60 -37.35
C ALA A 59 -4.86 10.11 -37.42
N GLY A 60 -5.59 10.54 -38.45
CA GLY A 60 -6.97 10.13 -38.67
C GLY A 60 -7.76 11.08 -39.55
N SER A 61 -9.05 10.81 -39.69
CA SER A 61 -10.00 11.76 -40.26
C SER A 61 -10.21 12.96 -39.34
N GLU A 62 -10.70 14.07 -39.88
CA GLU A 62 -11.01 15.28 -39.11
C GLU A 62 -11.87 14.99 -37.86
N SER A 63 -12.88 14.12 -38.01
CA SER A 63 -13.73 13.66 -36.90
C SER A 63 -12.95 12.85 -35.86
N ALA A 64 -12.00 12.00 -36.29
CA ALA A 64 -11.18 11.20 -35.39
C ALA A 64 -10.15 12.06 -34.66
N LEU A 65 -9.56 13.04 -35.34
CA LEU A 65 -8.63 14.01 -34.76
C LEU A 65 -9.33 14.90 -33.72
N ALA A 66 -10.54 15.40 -34.03
CA ALA A 66 -11.34 16.15 -33.06
C ALA A 66 -11.64 15.32 -31.80
N LEU A 67 -11.93 14.03 -31.98
CA LEU A 67 -12.18 13.10 -30.87
C LEU A 67 -10.90 12.87 -30.06
N GLN A 68 -9.76 12.60 -30.70
CA GLN A 68 -8.46 12.43 -30.03
C GLN A 68 -8.05 13.69 -29.24
N LEU A 69 -8.21 14.88 -29.82
CA LEU A 69 -7.94 16.15 -29.14
C LEU A 69 -8.86 16.38 -27.94
N SER A 70 -10.16 16.07 -28.07
CA SER A 70 -11.12 16.19 -26.96
C SER A 70 -10.80 15.23 -25.82
N GLN A 71 -10.35 14.01 -26.13
CA GLN A 71 -9.93 13.03 -25.13
C GLN A 71 -8.68 13.48 -24.38
N LEU A 72 -7.67 14.01 -25.10
CA LEU A 72 -6.46 14.54 -24.48
C LEU A 72 -6.77 15.72 -23.54
N GLY A 73 -7.58 16.69 -23.99
CA GLY A 73 -7.99 17.81 -23.15
C GLY A 73 -8.83 17.38 -21.95
N TRP A 74 -9.64 16.32 -22.08
CA TRP A 74 -10.39 15.77 -20.96
C TRP A 74 -9.50 15.01 -19.98
N MET A 75 -8.52 14.26 -20.46
CA MET A 75 -7.51 13.58 -19.63
C MET A 75 -6.67 14.57 -18.83
N GLU A 76 -6.23 15.68 -19.45
CA GLU A 76 -5.52 16.76 -18.76
C GLU A 76 -6.37 17.33 -17.62
N LYS A 77 -7.62 17.71 -17.91
CA LYS A 77 -8.57 18.20 -16.90
C LYS A 77 -8.87 17.15 -15.82
N MET A 78 -8.89 15.87 -16.18
CA MET A 78 -9.11 14.79 -15.23
C MET A 78 -7.90 14.56 -14.33
N ILE A 79 -6.68 14.67 -14.85
CA ILE A 79 -5.45 14.57 -14.06
C ILE A 79 -5.35 15.77 -13.13
N ASP A 80 -5.61 16.98 -13.63
CA ASP A 80 -5.65 18.19 -12.82
C ASP A 80 -6.74 18.11 -11.76
N HIS A 81 -7.93 17.63 -12.11
CA HIS A 81 -8.97 17.34 -11.15
C HIS A 81 -8.54 16.26 -10.15
N LEU A 82 -7.98 15.12 -10.55
CA LEU A 82 -7.56 14.06 -9.63
C LEU A 82 -6.43 14.50 -8.69
N LEU A 83 -5.52 15.36 -9.16
CA LEU A 83 -4.47 15.97 -8.35
C LEU A 83 -5.06 17.01 -7.37
N ASN A 84 -6.08 17.76 -7.79
CA ASN A 84 -6.68 18.87 -7.04
C ASN A 84 -8.06 18.57 -6.39
N ALA A 85 -8.59 17.34 -6.48
CA ALA A 85 -9.99 16.99 -6.14
C ALA A 85 -10.28 16.90 -4.63
N SER A 86 -9.57 17.68 -3.82
CA SER A 86 -10.28 18.36 -2.74
C SER A 86 -9.51 19.62 -2.37
N ASP A 87 -10.10 20.78 -2.62
CA ASP A 87 -9.70 22.09 -2.10
C ASP A 87 -9.87 22.20 -0.57
N LEU A 88 -9.58 21.13 0.19
CA LEU A 88 -9.52 21.20 1.63
C LEU A 88 -8.12 21.72 2.01
N LYS A 89 -7.98 23.04 2.03
CA LYS A 89 -6.76 23.68 2.52
C LYS A 89 -6.60 23.38 4.00
N PHE A 90 -5.38 23.04 4.40
CA PHE A 90 -5.06 22.75 5.79
C PHE A 90 -5.46 23.89 6.72
N ASP A 91 -5.17 25.12 6.32
CA ASP A 91 -5.38 26.33 7.13
C ASP A 91 -6.88 26.58 7.39
N ASP A 92 -7.70 26.52 6.33
CA ASP A 92 -9.16 26.67 6.42
C ASP A 92 -9.81 25.58 7.28
N TRP A 93 -9.29 24.35 7.19
CA TRP A 93 -9.73 23.25 8.04
C TRP A 93 -9.30 23.44 9.50
N PHE A 94 -8.06 23.86 9.74
CA PHE A 94 -7.49 23.99 11.07
C PHE A 94 -8.20 25.06 11.89
N ASP A 95 -8.57 26.18 11.26
CA ASP A 95 -9.34 27.24 11.90
C ASP A 95 -10.70 26.74 12.40
N ALA A 96 -11.41 25.95 11.58
CA ALA A 96 -12.66 25.32 11.97
C ALA A 96 -12.46 24.26 13.06
N TRP A 97 -11.39 23.46 12.97
CA TRP A 97 -11.03 22.44 13.95
C TRP A 97 -10.69 23.04 15.32
N ALA A 98 -9.94 24.13 15.37
CA ALA A 98 -9.54 24.80 16.59
C ALA A 98 -10.71 25.55 17.26
N ALA A 99 -11.65 26.08 16.47
CA ALA A 99 -12.84 26.78 16.98
C ALA A 99 -14.00 25.85 17.39
N GLY A 100 -14.00 24.62 16.86
CA GLY A 100 -15.10 23.66 16.93
C GLY A 100 -16.06 23.81 15.75
N TYR A 101 -16.77 22.73 15.41
CA TYR A 101 -17.68 22.71 14.26
C TYR A 101 -19.09 23.21 14.64
N PRO A 102 -19.76 23.93 13.73
CA PRO A 102 -21.16 24.29 13.90
C PRO A 102 -22.07 23.06 13.82
N GLU A 103 -23.28 23.17 14.38
CA GLU A 103 -24.32 22.14 14.19
C GLU A 103 -24.71 22.03 12.72
N LEU A 104 -24.76 20.80 12.20
CA LEU A 104 -25.23 20.54 10.87
C LEU A 104 -26.76 20.38 10.90
N ARG A 105 -27.45 21.33 10.25
CA ARG A 105 -28.92 21.33 10.14
C ARG A 105 -29.36 20.83 8.78
N TYR A 106 -30.33 19.92 8.76
CA TYR A 106 -31.00 19.53 7.52
C TYR A 106 -31.82 20.71 6.98
N ARG A 107 -31.31 21.35 5.91
CA ARG A 107 -31.98 22.51 5.29
C ARG A 107 -33.36 22.17 4.71
N SER A 108 -33.60 20.91 4.34
CA SER A 108 -34.82 20.46 3.64
C SER A 108 -35.93 19.89 4.54
N ASN A 109 -35.62 19.46 5.78
CA ASN A 109 -36.62 18.90 6.68
C ASN A 109 -36.34 19.27 8.14
N PRO A 110 -37.00 20.31 8.68
CA PRO A 110 -36.78 20.79 10.05
C PRO A 110 -37.32 19.83 11.14
N LYS A 111 -37.97 18.72 10.76
CA LYS A 111 -38.44 17.69 11.68
C LYS A 111 -37.43 16.56 11.94
N LEU A 112 -36.32 16.51 11.19
CA LEU A 112 -35.25 15.54 11.43
C LEU A 112 -34.35 16.01 12.58
N PRO A 113 -33.81 15.08 13.39
CA PRO A 113 -32.90 15.44 14.47
C PRO A 113 -31.64 16.12 13.91
N ASN A 114 -31.18 17.15 14.61
CA ASN A 114 -29.91 17.82 14.28
C ASN A 114 -28.76 16.81 14.40
N LEU A 115 -27.84 16.82 13.45
CA LEU A 115 -26.62 16.02 13.56
C LEU A 115 -25.67 16.73 14.52
N SER A 116 -25.47 16.14 15.70
CA SER A 116 -24.51 16.60 16.70
C SER A 116 -23.10 16.14 16.34
N THR A 117 -22.15 17.06 16.38
CA THR A 117 -20.71 16.77 16.26
C THR A 117 -20.12 16.48 17.65
N ASN A 118 -19.11 15.62 17.70
CA ASN A 118 -18.32 15.39 18.92
C ASN A 118 -17.45 16.60 19.30
N TYR A 119 -17.34 17.59 18.41
CA TYR A 119 -16.50 18.78 18.60
C TYR A 119 -17.32 20.07 18.40
N PRO A 120 -18.25 20.40 19.29
CA PRO A 120 -19.19 21.49 19.04
C PRO A 120 -18.58 22.87 19.30
N ALA A 121 -18.86 23.83 18.42
CA ALA A 121 -18.41 25.23 18.56
C ALA A 121 -19.04 25.99 19.75
N ARG A 122 -20.13 25.45 20.32
CA ARG A 122 -20.87 25.99 21.46
C ARG A 122 -21.41 24.85 22.32
N ASN A 123 -21.80 25.12 23.56
CA ASN A 123 -22.45 24.12 24.40
C ASN A 123 -23.75 23.66 23.74
N LEU A 124 -23.93 22.35 23.57
CA LEU A 124 -25.13 21.76 22.99
C LEU A 124 -25.92 21.03 24.06
N ARG A 125 -27.25 21.04 23.96
CA ARG A 125 -28.10 20.18 24.77
C ARG A 125 -28.50 18.98 23.95
N ASN A 126 -28.24 17.79 24.48
CA ASN A 126 -28.67 16.55 23.87
C ASN A 126 -30.18 16.32 24.06
N SER A 127 -30.77 15.39 23.31
CA SER A 127 -32.18 14.98 23.46
C SER A 127 -32.51 14.49 24.87
N ASP A 128 -31.52 13.97 25.60
CA ASP A 128 -31.65 13.42 26.95
C ASP A 128 -31.49 14.49 28.05
N GLY A 129 -31.30 15.76 27.70
CA GLY A 129 -31.16 16.88 28.64
C GLY A 129 -29.71 17.19 29.06
N ASP A 130 -28.76 16.32 28.72
CA ASP A 130 -27.34 16.52 29.04
C ASP A 130 -26.70 17.62 28.20
N THR A 131 -25.81 18.41 28.81
CA THR A 131 -25.07 19.47 28.13
C THR A 131 -23.73 18.93 27.63
N ILE A 132 -23.59 18.81 26.31
CA ILE A 132 -22.31 18.56 25.66
C ILE A 132 -21.51 19.87 25.71
N PRO A 133 -20.37 19.92 26.42
CA PRO A 133 -19.57 21.13 26.52
C PRO A 133 -18.96 21.48 25.16
N ARG A 134 -18.77 22.78 24.94
CA ARG A 134 -18.04 23.32 23.79
C ARG A 134 -16.67 22.65 23.69
N TRP A 135 -16.28 22.29 22.48
CA TRP A 135 -14.93 21.84 22.18
C TRP A 135 -13.91 22.88 22.65
N ARG A 136 -13.12 22.49 23.67
CA ARG A 136 -12.06 23.29 24.31
C ARG A 136 -12.49 24.74 24.55
N GLY A 137 -13.43 24.88 25.48
CA GLY A 137 -14.05 26.15 25.86
C GLY A 137 -13.05 27.25 26.20
N ASP A 138 -11.94 26.90 26.86
CA ASP A 138 -10.86 27.80 27.21
C ASP A 138 -9.91 28.05 26.04
N ALA A 139 -9.65 29.33 25.74
CA ALA A 139 -8.77 29.71 24.63
C ALA A 139 -7.32 29.19 24.80
N SER A 140 -6.90 28.99 26.04
CA SER A 140 -5.58 28.47 26.41
C SER A 140 -5.44 26.96 26.22
N SER A 141 -6.53 26.19 26.10
CA SER A 141 -6.46 24.74 25.90
C SER A 141 -6.64 24.33 24.43
N ARG A 142 -6.96 25.29 23.55
CA ARG A 142 -7.18 25.05 22.12
C ARG A 142 -5.90 24.61 21.41
N PRO A 143 -6.01 23.78 20.35
CA PRO A 143 -4.85 23.37 19.59
C PRO A 143 -4.16 24.55 18.88
N ALA A 144 -2.86 24.41 18.63
CA ALA A 144 -2.06 25.33 17.81
C ALA A 144 -1.14 24.53 16.89
N TYR A 145 -0.61 25.20 15.87
CA TYR A 145 0.54 24.71 15.14
C TYR A 145 1.51 25.85 14.84
N ILE A 146 2.79 25.51 14.67
CA ILE A 146 3.83 26.38 14.15
C ILE A 146 4.36 25.74 12.87
N GLU A 147 4.33 26.46 11.76
CA GLU A 147 4.88 25.96 10.50
C GLU A 147 6.40 26.23 10.44
N TRP A 148 7.17 25.22 10.06
CA TRP A 148 8.61 25.31 9.94
C TRP A 148 8.99 25.68 8.50
N HIS A 149 9.50 26.90 8.30
CA HIS A 149 9.99 27.35 7.00
C HIS A 149 11.52 27.14 6.90
N PRO A 150 12.05 26.61 5.78
CA PRO A 150 13.48 26.52 5.55
C PRO A 150 14.13 27.92 5.57
N SER A 151 15.29 28.04 6.21
CA SER A 151 15.91 29.34 6.51
C SER A 151 16.39 30.13 5.29
N ASP A 152 16.64 29.50 4.14
CA ASP A 152 17.02 30.22 2.90
C ASP A 152 16.83 29.36 1.64
N ARG A 153 15.83 29.69 0.82
CA ARG A 153 15.98 29.68 -0.66
C ARG A 153 14.81 30.38 -1.35
N LYS A 154 15.16 31.46 -2.06
CA LYS A 154 14.46 31.91 -3.27
C LYS A 154 14.36 30.74 -4.25
N THR A 155 13.28 30.72 -5.03
CA THR A 155 12.92 29.78 -6.11
C THR A 155 12.45 28.39 -5.70
N SER A 156 11.15 28.31 -5.39
CA SER A 156 10.27 27.30 -5.98
C SER A 156 8.84 27.81 -5.90
N LYS A 157 8.28 28.22 -7.05
CA LYS A 157 6.84 28.48 -7.21
C LYS A 157 6.02 27.17 -7.17
N GLU A 158 6.59 26.06 -6.68
CA GLU A 158 6.05 24.68 -6.76
C GLU A 158 6.52 23.83 -5.56
N VAL A 159 6.20 24.23 -4.33
CA VAL A 159 6.21 23.30 -3.16
C VAL A 159 4.79 23.21 -2.62
N GLY A 160 3.85 22.87 -3.49
CA GLY A 160 2.44 22.74 -3.14
C GLY A 160 2.07 21.42 -2.45
N LEU A 161 3.03 20.60 -2.00
CA LEU A 161 2.74 19.19 -1.68
C LEU A 161 3.27 18.68 -0.33
N HIS A 162 4.22 19.33 0.34
CA HIS A 162 4.70 18.85 1.65
C HIS A 162 5.04 20.01 2.58
N ARG A 163 4.41 20.01 3.76
CA ARG A 163 4.65 20.95 4.85
C ARG A 163 5.16 20.20 6.08
N THR A 164 5.90 20.90 6.92
CA THR A 164 6.30 20.41 8.24
C THR A 164 5.77 21.40 9.28
N ILE A 165 4.96 20.88 10.20
CA ILE A 165 4.36 21.66 11.27
C ILE A 165 4.70 21.05 12.62
N GLU A 166 4.86 21.89 13.62
CA GLU A 166 4.90 21.50 15.01
C GLU A 166 3.50 21.73 15.59
N TYR A 167 2.81 20.65 15.92
CA TYR A 167 1.43 20.64 16.40
C TYR A 167 1.37 20.56 17.93
N PHE A 168 0.55 21.41 18.53
CA PHE A 168 0.28 21.47 19.97
C PHE A 168 -1.17 21.03 20.19
N PRO A 169 -1.44 19.80 20.67
CA PRO A 169 -2.79 19.33 20.95
C PRO A 169 -3.50 20.18 22.03
N ASP A 170 -2.73 20.71 22.97
CA ASP A 170 -3.14 21.62 24.01
C ASP A 170 -2.04 22.68 24.19
N ARG A 171 -2.35 23.98 24.06
CA ARG A 171 -1.38 25.07 24.25
C ARG A 171 -0.91 25.23 25.70
N SER A 172 -1.70 24.76 26.67
CA SER A 172 -1.35 24.85 28.09
C SER A 172 -0.34 23.78 28.50
N GLU A 173 -0.30 22.67 27.78
CA GLU A 173 0.70 21.62 27.94
C GLU A 173 1.89 21.92 27.01
N ASN A 174 3.12 21.94 27.54
CA ASN A 174 4.33 22.11 26.73
C ASN A 174 4.70 20.81 25.97
N LYS A 175 3.70 20.17 25.35
CA LYS A 175 3.84 18.93 24.59
C LYS A 175 3.50 19.22 23.13
N SER A 176 4.50 19.13 22.27
CA SER A 176 4.34 19.28 20.82
C SER A 176 4.64 17.97 20.09
N VAL A 177 4.08 17.85 18.89
CA VAL A 177 4.34 16.74 17.97
C VAL A 177 4.68 17.33 16.61
N VAL A 178 5.83 16.94 16.06
CA VAL A 178 6.22 17.36 14.70
C VAL A 178 5.53 16.45 13.70
N LEU A 179 4.77 17.05 12.78
CA LEU A 179 4.01 16.40 11.71
C LEU A 179 4.56 16.84 10.36
N THR A 180 4.58 15.92 9.41
CA THR A 180 5.01 16.21 8.03
C THR A 180 4.12 15.49 7.03
N GLY A 181 3.80 16.15 5.93
CA GLY A 181 2.90 15.61 4.91
C GLY A 181 2.27 16.68 4.04
N ASN A 182 1.42 16.25 3.11
CA ASN A 182 0.48 17.14 2.44
C ASN A 182 -0.67 17.56 3.39
N ASP A 183 -1.48 18.54 2.98
CA ASP A 183 -2.59 19.07 3.79
C ASP A 183 -3.52 17.94 4.32
N LYS A 184 -3.82 16.92 3.51
CA LYS A 184 -4.68 15.79 3.92
C LYS A 184 -4.01 14.86 4.91
N GLU A 185 -2.73 14.61 4.74
CA GLU A 185 -1.93 13.76 5.63
C GLU A 185 -1.82 14.40 7.00
N LEU A 186 -1.58 15.72 7.06
CA LEU A 186 -1.57 16.47 8.31
C LEU A 186 -2.93 16.43 9.01
N ILE A 187 -4.03 16.63 8.26
CA ILE A 187 -5.40 16.53 8.79
C ILE A 187 -5.66 15.13 9.39
N ARG A 188 -5.28 14.07 8.68
CA ARG A 188 -5.46 12.68 9.15
C ARG A 188 -4.66 12.39 10.41
N GLN A 189 -3.40 12.84 10.45
CA GLN A 189 -2.52 12.68 11.61
C GLN A 189 -3.10 13.39 12.84
N ILE A 190 -3.60 14.63 12.69
CA ILE A 190 -4.25 15.38 13.79
C ILE A 190 -5.53 14.70 14.26
N LEU A 191 -6.40 14.28 13.34
CA LEU A 191 -7.63 13.57 13.69
C LEU A 191 -7.34 12.26 14.44
N GLN A 192 -6.30 11.54 14.04
CA GLN A 192 -5.89 10.31 14.71
C GLN A 192 -5.45 10.56 16.16
N ILE A 193 -4.65 11.61 16.40
CA ILE A 193 -4.20 12.01 17.75
C ILE A 193 -5.40 12.24 18.69
N HIS A 194 -6.49 12.85 18.19
CA HIS A 194 -7.65 13.19 19.03
C HIS A 194 -8.73 12.11 19.09
N TYR A 195 -8.88 11.29 18.04
CA TYR A 195 -9.86 10.21 18.02
C TYR A 195 -9.42 9.02 18.89
N GLU A 196 -8.12 8.73 18.93
CA GLU A 196 -7.57 7.68 19.81
C GLU A 196 -7.57 8.08 21.29
N GLY A 197 -7.71 9.38 21.61
CA GLY A 197 -7.71 9.91 22.97
C GLY A 197 -9.08 10.01 23.68
N SER A 198 -10.20 9.71 22.99
CA SER A 198 -11.56 9.91 23.54
C SER A 198 -12.25 8.62 24.01
N GLY A 199 -11.52 7.52 24.16
CA GLY A 199 -12.02 6.31 24.82
C GLY A 199 -11.89 6.45 26.33
N SER A 200 -13.02 6.56 27.03
CA SER A 200 -13.08 6.51 28.49
C SER A 200 -12.35 5.27 29.02
N SER A 201 -11.22 5.48 29.67
CA SER A 201 -10.57 4.48 30.51
C SER A 201 -9.84 5.22 31.61
N GLU A 202 -10.45 5.26 32.79
CA GLU A 202 -9.73 5.42 34.04
C GLU A 202 -8.52 4.50 34.07
N LYS A 203 -7.37 5.03 34.47
CA LYS A 203 -6.13 4.28 34.76
C LYS A 203 -5.78 3.20 33.73
N SER A 204 -5.38 3.63 32.55
CA SER A 204 -4.36 2.90 31.81
C SER A 204 -3.27 3.90 31.49
N ASP A 205 -2.07 3.58 31.96
CA ASP A 205 -0.83 4.19 31.53
C ASP A 205 -0.90 4.41 30.01
N SER A 206 -0.84 5.67 29.58
CA SER A 206 -1.03 6.05 28.19
C SER A 206 0.17 5.55 27.39
N THR A 207 0.14 4.28 27.01
CA THR A 207 0.79 3.86 25.78
C THR A 207 -0.02 4.52 24.68
N VAL A 208 0.39 5.75 24.36
CA VAL A 208 0.27 6.29 23.02
C VAL A 208 0.58 5.09 22.12
N SER A 209 -0.42 4.61 21.37
CA SER A 209 -0.15 3.76 20.24
C SER A 209 0.64 4.65 19.28
N THR A 210 1.94 4.75 19.54
CA THR A 210 2.92 5.11 18.54
C THR A 210 2.57 4.17 17.41
N GLY A 211 2.00 4.72 16.34
CA GLY A 211 1.78 3.97 15.13
C GLY A 211 3.16 3.57 14.64
N ILE A 212 3.71 2.48 15.18
CA ILE A 212 4.99 1.93 14.79
C ILE A 212 4.79 1.54 13.33
N SER A 213 5.26 2.42 12.46
CA SER A 213 5.19 2.27 11.03
C SER A 213 6.33 1.33 10.65
N TYR A 214 5.99 0.19 10.04
CA TYR A 214 6.98 -0.70 9.44
C TYR A 214 7.48 -0.21 8.08
N ARG A 215 7.10 1.00 7.65
CA ARG A 215 7.48 1.55 6.35
C ARG A 215 9.00 1.76 6.31
N GLY A 216 9.68 1.18 5.32
CA GLY A 216 11.15 1.22 5.23
C GLY A 216 11.91 0.39 6.26
N ALA A 217 11.23 -0.43 7.08
CA ALA A 217 11.91 -1.32 8.03
C ALA A 217 12.30 -2.64 7.35
N PRO A 218 13.58 -3.04 7.37
CA PRO A 218 14.04 -4.31 6.80
C PRO A 218 13.26 -5.51 7.33
N LYS A 219 12.96 -6.49 6.47
CA LYS A 219 12.21 -7.70 6.83
C LYS A 219 13.09 -8.93 6.73
N VAL A 220 13.14 -9.72 7.79
CA VAL A 220 13.72 -11.06 7.78
C VAL A 220 12.61 -12.07 7.60
N VAL A 221 12.83 -13.07 6.74
CA VAL A 221 11.93 -14.22 6.59
C VAL A 221 12.73 -15.50 6.77
N LEU A 222 12.28 -16.33 7.70
CA LEU A 222 12.77 -17.67 7.93
C LEU A 222 11.89 -18.66 7.16
N TYR A 223 12.51 -19.52 6.37
CA TYR A 223 11.84 -20.52 5.56
C TYR A 223 12.07 -21.91 6.14
N PHE A 224 11.02 -22.71 6.18
CA PHE A 224 11.04 -24.08 6.65
C PHE A 224 10.45 -25.01 5.58
N LEU A 225 11.05 -26.18 5.44
CA LEU A 225 10.68 -27.18 4.45
C LEU A 225 10.71 -28.58 5.06
N GLU A 226 9.75 -29.41 4.70
CA GLU A 226 9.73 -30.84 5.01
C GLU A 226 10.84 -31.58 4.25
N ARG A 227 11.40 -32.65 4.83
CA ARG A 227 12.39 -33.48 4.13
C ARG A 227 11.72 -34.28 3.03
N ILE A 228 12.41 -34.48 1.92
CA ILE A 228 11.85 -35.20 0.77
C ILE A 228 11.43 -36.64 1.13
N GLU A 229 12.12 -37.26 2.09
CA GLU A 229 11.86 -38.60 2.60
C GLU A 229 10.56 -38.70 3.41
N ASP A 230 10.15 -37.61 4.05
CA ASP A 230 8.95 -37.55 4.90
C ASP A 230 7.69 -37.18 4.08
N VAL A 231 7.86 -36.84 2.79
CA VAL A 231 6.74 -36.41 1.94
C VAL A 231 5.85 -37.58 1.61
N GLU A 232 4.56 -37.43 1.94
CA GLU A 232 3.58 -38.43 1.55
C GLU A 232 3.45 -38.55 0.03
N LYS A 233 3.46 -39.78 -0.49
CA LYS A 233 3.39 -40.06 -1.92
C LYS A 233 2.20 -39.36 -2.57
N GLY A 234 2.47 -38.60 -3.63
CA GLY A 234 1.46 -37.84 -4.37
C GLY A 234 1.20 -36.42 -3.83
N TYR A 235 1.95 -35.98 -2.81
CA TYR A 235 1.88 -34.62 -2.27
C TYR A 235 3.19 -33.86 -2.45
N ARG A 236 3.14 -32.53 -2.26
CA ARG A 236 4.30 -31.64 -2.24
C ARG A 236 4.79 -31.49 -0.80
N GLN A 237 6.09 -31.21 -0.64
CA GLN A 237 6.71 -30.89 0.65
C GLN A 237 5.95 -29.80 1.40
N LEU A 238 5.82 -29.96 2.71
CA LEU A 238 5.26 -28.92 3.56
C LEU A 238 6.22 -27.73 3.69
N GLU A 239 5.66 -26.53 3.52
CA GLU A 239 6.38 -25.27 3.75
C GLU A 239 5.81 -24.53 4.95
N ALA A 240 6.69 -23.86 5.71
CA ALA A 240 6.29 -22.82 6.65
C ALA A 240 7.21 -21.61 6.52
N ARG A 241 6.68 -20.43 6.82
CA ARG A 241 7.41 -19.16 6.74
C ARG A 241 6.99 -18.30 7.93
N VAL A 242 7.96 -17.67 8.56
CA VAL A 242 7.74 -16.69 9.63
C VAL A 242 8.69 -15.53 9.39
N GLY A 243 8.22 -14.31 9.61
CA GLY A 243 9.03 -13.13 9.36
C GLY A 243 8.87 -12.09 10.45
N PHE A 244 9.92 -11.30 10.61
CA PHE A 244 10.01 -10.23 11.58
C PHE A 244 10.69 -9.02 10.97
N ARG A 245 10.42 -7.84 11.51
CA ARG A 245 10.99 -6.56 11.06
C ARG A 245 12.13 -6.15 11.99
N LEU A 246 13.15 -5.50 11.43
CA LEU A 246 14.21 -4.87 12.19
C LEU A 246 13.81 -3.43 12.49
N VAL A 247 12.96 -3.23 13.51
CA VAL A 247 12.48 -1.89 13.90
C VAL A 247 13.66 -1.04 14.38
N GLY A 248 13.69 0.24 13.97
CA GLY A 248 14.79 1.15 14.25
C GLY A 248 16.00 1.00 13.33
N LYS A 249 15.99 0.05 12.39
CA LYS A 249 16.97 -0.05 11.30
C LYS A 249 16.33 0.36 9.97
N THR A 250 17.15 0.93 9.08
CA THR A 250 16.72 1.30 7.72
C THR A 250 17.85 1.10 6.72
N GLU A 251 17.52 0.76 5.49
CA GLU A 251 18.45 0.79 4.35
C GLU A 251 18.53 2.17 3.68
N ASN A 252 17.57 3.07 3.96
CA ASN A 252 17.52 4.39 3.36
C ASN A 252 18.38 5.37 4.18
N PRO A 253 19.45 5.96 3.59
CA PRO A 253 20.28 6.95 4.30
C PRO A 253 19.52 8.19 4.78
N ASN A 254 18.38 8.48 4.16
CA ASN A 254 17.50 9.59 4.52
C ASN A 254 16.25 9.12 5.31
N GLY A 255 16.21 7.85 5.72
CA GLY A 255 15.11 7.25 6.46
C GLY A 255 15.14 7.54 7.96
N VAL A 256 14.09 7.12 8.66
CA VAL A 256 14.02 7.19 10.12
C VAL A 256 14.57 5.88 10.71
N GLY A 257 15.73 5.95 11.36
CA GLY A 257 16.40 4.82 12.01
C GLY A 257 17.90 4.75 11.70
N ASP A 258 18.60 3.80 12.32
CA ASP A 258 20.02 3.59 12.05
C ASP A 258 20.20 2.89 10.70
N LEU A 259 21.16 3.38 9.90
CA LEU A 259 21.52 2.76 8.65
C LEU A 259 22.01 1.32 8.88
N LEU A 260 21.43 0.37 8.15
CA LEU A 260 21.79 -1.03 8.22
C LEU A 260 23.19 -1.24 7.60
N THR A 261 24.14 -1.68 8.42
CA THR A 261 25.51 -1.94 7.96
C THR A 261 25.72 -3.41 7.59
N LYS A 262 26.74 -3.68 6.77
CA LYS A 262 27.23 -5.04 6.50
C LYS A 262 27.53 -5.83 7.80
N ALA A 263 28.06 -5.16 8.83
CA ALA A 263 28.33 -5.78 10.13
C ALA A 263 27.04 -6.19 10.86
N ASN A 264 25.97 -5.37 10.79
CA ASN A 264 24.66 -5.74 11.35
C ASN A 264 24.10 -6.99 10.67
N ILE A 265 24.17 -7.05 9.33
CA ILE A 265 23.69 -8.20 8.55
C ILE A 265 24.46 -9.48 8.92
N ARG A 266 25.78 -9.40 9.02
CA ARG A 266 26.62 -10.53 9.44
C ARG A 266 26.29 -11.01 10.85
N SER A 267 26.15 -10.09 11.81
CA SER A 267 25.80 -10.43 13.19
C SER A 267 24.42 -11.10 13.26
N LEU A 268 23.45 -10.58 12.52
CA LEU A 268 22.11 -11.18 12.41
C LEU A 268 22.16 -12.58 11.80
N ALA A 269 22.90 -12.77 10.70
CA ALA A 269 23.08 -14.07 10.07
C ALA A 269 23.71 -15.10 11.03
N GLN A 270 24.73 -14.69 11.80
CA GLN A 270 25.36 -15.53 12.82
C GLN A 270 24.38 -15.95 13.92
N ARG A 271 23.56 -15.02 14.42
CA ARG A 271 22.52 -15.35 15.42
C ARG A 271 21.50 -16.33 14.87
N ILE A 272 21.00 -16.11 13.65
CA ILE A 272 20.06 -17.07 13.02
C ILE A 272 20.72 -18.44 12.88
N PHE A 273 21.96 -18.49 12.42
CA PHE A 273 22.70 -19.75 12.29
C PHE A 273 22.85 -20.48 13.65
N GLN A 274 23.23 -19.75 14.70
CA GLN A 274 23.37 -20.31 16.05
C GLN A 274 22.05 -20.87 16.60
N HIS A 275 20.92 -20.18 16.39
CA HIS A 275 19.63 -20.57 16.96
C HIS A 275 18.81 -21.53 16.09
N PHE A 276 19.06 -21.59 14.77
CA PHE A 276 18.26 -22.41 13.84
C PHE A 276 19.03 -23.54 13.14
N LEU A 277 20.37 -23.51 13.13
CA LEU A 277 21.19 -24.56 12.51
C LEU A 277 22.10 -25.29 13.51
N GLN A 278 22.44 -24.68 14.64
CA GLN A 278 23.30 -25.27 15.66
C GLN A 278 22.59 -25.53 17.00
N PRO A 279 23.03 -26.55 17.77
CA PRO A 279 23.92 -27.65 17.35
C PRO A 279 23.24 -28.61 16.35
N GLN A 280 21.91 -28.51 16.21
CA GLN A 280 21.12 -29.27 15.27
C GLN A 280 20.18 -28.32 14.51
N GLN A 281 19.90 -28.65 13.25
CA GLN A 281 18.89 -27.99 12.45
C GLN A 281 17.55 -27.96 13.20
N PHE A 282 17.07 -26.74 13.46
CA PHE A 282 15.80 -26.53 14.12
C PHE A 282 14.67 -27.08 13.27
N ARG A 283 13.75 -27.77 13.94
CA ARG A 283 12.53 -28.31 13.36
C ARG A 283 11.39 -27.99 14.29
N PHE A 284 10.20 -27.81 13.72
CA PHE A 284 8.98 -27.76 14.50
C PHE A 284 7.89 -28.54 13.77
N ARG A 285 6.87 -28.95 14.53
CA ARG A 285 5.76 -29.72 13.97
C ARG A 285 4.64 -28.77 13.53
N LYS A 286 4.48 -28.62 12.22
CA LYS A 286 3.39 -27.85 11.63
C LYS A 286 2.06 -28.56 11.89
N GLY A 287 1.03 -27.80 12.24
CA GLY A 287 -0.27 -28.36 12.60
C GLY A 287 -1.47 -27.48 12.25
N ARG A 288 -2.53 -27.57 13.06
CA ARG A 288 -3.82 -26.91 12.80
C ARG A 288 -4.10 -25.74 13.74
N GLU A 289 -3.39 -25.66 14.87
CA GLU A 289 -3.46 -24.57 15.83
C GLU A 289 -2.66 -23.38 15.31
N SER A 290 -3.25 -22.19 15.35
CA SER A 290 -2.56 -20.95 15.03
C SER A 290 -1.93 -20.40 16.31
N VAL A 291 -0.62 -20.20 16.31
CA VAL A 291 0.12 -19.54 17.39
C VAL A 291 0.71 -18.25 16.84
N SER A 292 0.41 -17.14 17.49
CA SER A 292 0.90 -15.81 17.10
C SER A 292 1.59 -15.14 18.27
N TYR A 293 2.57 -14.31 17.95
CA TYR A 293 3.25 -13.46 18.90
C TYR A 293 3.10 -12.01 18.44
N ARG A 294 2.57 -11.15 19.32
CA ARG A 294 2.21 -9.78 18.98
C ARG A 294 3.05 -8.80 19.79
N ASP A 295 4.18 -8.42 19.23
CA ASP A 295 5.07 -7.38 19.75
C ASP A 295 5.43 -6.38 18.65
N LYS A 296 4.47 -5.50 18.37
CA LYS A 296 4.55 -4.55 17.25
C LYS A 296 5.74 -3.61 17.39
N SER A 297 6.04 -3.16 18.61
CA SER A 297 7.17 -2.27 18.90
C SER A 297 8.52 -2.87 18.54
N SER A 298 8.67 -4.19 18.69
CA SER A 298 9.91 -4.89 18.37
C SER A 298 9.97 -5.38 16.93
N GLY A 299 8.87 -5.28 16.16
CA GLY A 299 8.82 -5.79 14.78
C GLY A 299 8.32 -7.22 14.65
N LEU A 300 7.73 -7.80 15.70
CA LEU A 300 7.22 -9.16 15.69
C LEU A 300 5.69 -9.15 15.66
N GLU A 301 5.13 -9.30 14.47
CA GLU A 301 3.68 -9.44 14.28
C GLU A 301 3.43 -10.53 13.23
N SER A 302 3.46 -11.78 13.68
CA SER A 302 3.28 -12.93 12.81
C SER A 302 2.51 -14.05 13.50
N PHE A 303 2.05 -15.00 12.71
CA PHE A 303 1.47 -16.25 13.18
C PHE A 303 2.08 -17.44 12.44
N VAL A 304 2.07 -18.60 13.10
CA VAL A 304 2.48 -19.89 12.54
C VAL A 304 1.44 -20.94 12.87
N PHE A 305 1.34 -21.96 12.02
CA PHE A 305 0.51 -23.13 12.31
C PHE A 305 1.35 -24.23 12.95
N ALA A 306 1.00 -24.63 14.15
CA ALA A 306 1.70 -25.63 14.94
C ALA A 306 0.74 -26.74 15.39
N THR A 307 1.28 -27.88 15.85
CA THR A 307 0.46 -28.94 16.45
C THR A 307 0.08 -28.67 17.90
N SER A 308 0.79 -27.77 18.57
CA SER A 308 0.52 -27.34 19.93
C SER A 308 1.01 -25.91 20.14
N THR A 309 0.45 -25.24 21.15
CA THR A 309 0.95 -23.95 21.62
C THR A 309 2.45 -24.00 21.94
N ALA A 310 2.93 -25.07 22.60
CA ALA A 310 4.33 -25.22 23.01
C ALA A 310 5.31 -25.23 21.82
N GLU A 311 4.95 -25.87 20.70
CA GLU A 311 5.74 -25.87 19.46
C GLU A 311 5.85 -24.47 18.88
N GLY A 312 4.74 -23.72 18.84
CA GLY A 312 4.75 -22.33 18.37
C GLY A 312 5.54 -21.39 19.30
N VAL A 313 5.41 -21.58 20.62
CA VAL A 313 6.15 -20.81 21.63
C VAL A 313 7.66 -21.03 21.50
N ASN A 314 8.11 -22.27 21.30
CA ASN A 314 9.53 -22.58 21.09
C ASN A 314 10.11 -21.83 19.88
N LEU A 315 9.36 -21.78 18.76
CA LEU A 315 9.77 -21.01 17.59
C LEU A 315 9.91 -19.51 17.91
N TYR A 316 8.92 -18.91 18.58
CA TYR A 316 8.97 -17.47 18.90
C TYR A 316 10.05 -17.13 19.93
N GLN A 317 10.32 -18.01 20.90
CA GLN A 317 11.44 -17.85 21.84
C GLN A 317 12.77 -17.77 21.10
N ARG A 318 13.00 -18.63 20.10
CA ARG A 318 14.22 -18.57 19.27
C ARG A 318 14.28 -17.31 18.40
N ILE A 319 13.15 -16.86 17.86
CA ILE A 319 13.10 -15.59 17.12
C ILE A 319 13.44 -14.42 18.04
N CYS A 320 12.91 -14.39 19.27
CA CYS A 320 13.24 -13.36 20.27
C CYS A 320 14.73 -13.36 20.61
N GLN A 321 15.35 -14.54 20.76
CA GLN A 321 16.80 -14.66 20.95
C GLN A 321 17.61 -14.11 19.77
N VAL A 322 17.18 -14.41 18.53
CA VAL A 322 17.79 -13.85 17.31
C VAL A 322 17.66 -12.32 17.25
N MET A 323 16.52 -11.79 17.67
CA MET A 323 16.24 -10.36 17.72
C MET A 323 16.85 -9.67 18.95
N GLN A 324 17.38 -10.44 19.91
CA GLN A 324 17.93 -9.97 21.18
C GLN A 324 16.90 -9.21 22.03
N ILE A 325 15.67 -9.70 22.04
CA ILE A 325 14.57 -9.18 22.88
C ILE A 325 14.14 -10.23 23.90
N GLU A 326 13.60 -9.79 25.04
CA GLU A 326 13.06 -10.70 26.04
C GLU A 326 11.74 -11.31 25.55
N PHE A 327 11.60 -12.63 25.72
CA PHE A 327 10.36 -13.32 25.38
C PHE A 327 9.32 -13.09 26.47
N ASP A 328 8.28 -12.33 26.14
CA ASP A 328 7.11 -12.13 26.99
C ASP A 328 5.97 -13.11 26.62
N ASN A 329 5.62 -13.99 27.57
CA ASN A 329 4.54 -14.97 27.37
C ASN A 329 3.14 -14.34 27.26
N SER A 330 2.95 -13.12 27.79
CA SER A 330 1.67 -12.40 27.69
C SER A 330 1.34 -11.95 26.27
N LYS A 331 2.36 -11.89 25.38
CA LYS A 331 2.23 -11.52 23.97
C LYS A 331 1.90 -12.71 23.05
N VAL A 332 1.73 -13.91 23.61
CA VAL A 332 1.37 -15.13 22.88
C VAL A 332 -0.15 -15.26 22.79
N PHE A 333 -0.65 -15.43 21.56
CA PHE A 333 -2.07 -15.66 21.30
C PHE A 333 -2.24 -16.95 20.49
N THR A 334 -3.20 -17.77 20.90
CA THR A 334 -3.54 -19.01 20.21
C THR A 334 -4.95 -18.96 19.65
N SER A 335 -5.18 -19.69 18.56
CA SER A 335 -6.50 -19.87 17.97
C SER A 335 -6.62 -21.28 17.40
N THR A 336 -7.67 -21.99 17.79
CA THR A 336 -7.97 -23.35 17.37
C THR A 336 -9.46 -23.52 17.10
N ASN A 337 -9.81 -24.46 16.23
CA ASN A 337 -11.20 -24.83 15.99
C ASN A 337 -11.65 -25.84 17.05
N GLN A 338 -12.92 -25.79 17.46
CA GLN A 338 -13.49 -26.79 18.39
C GLN A 338 -13.45 -28.22 17.82
N ASN A 339 -13.60 -28.37 16.50
CA ASN A 339 -13.44 -29.65 15.81
C ASN A 339 -12.43 -29.55 14.64
N PRO A 340 -11.11 -29.61 14.92
CA PRO A 340 -10.08 -29.45 13.90
C PRO A 340 -10.08 -30.56 12.84
N ALA A 341 -10.48 -31.79 13.22
CA ALA A 341 -10.48 -32.94 12.34
C ALA A 341 -11.53 -32.83 11.24
N GLN A 342 -12.72 -32.31 11.57
CA GLN A 342 -13.76 -32.02 10.58
C GLN A 342 -13.46 -30.77 9.76
N ALA A 343 -12.92 -29.71 10.39
CA ALA A 343 -12.60 -28.47 9.69
C ALA A 343 -11.44 -28.60 8.69
N PHE A 344 -10.49 -29.49 9.01
CA PHE A 344 -9.28 -29.72 8.21
C PHE A 344 -9.00 -31.23 8.06
N PRO A 345 -9.84 -31.97 7.32
CA PRO A 345 -9.71 -33.41 7.19
C PRO A 345 -8.41 -33.80 6.48
N ILE A 346 -7.79 -34.90 6.94
CA ILE A 346 -6.52 -35.41 6.39
C ILE A 346 -6.69 -35.81 4.93
N THR A 347 -7.76 -36.55 4.65
CA THR A 347 -8.22 -36.86 3.29
C THR A 347 -9.34 -35.89 2.95
N SER A 348 -9.07 -34.93 2.08
CA SER A 348 -10.12 -34.02 1.63
C SER A 348 -11.11 -34.78 0.74
N PRO A 349 -12.43 -34.62 0.95
CA PRO A 349 -13.44 -35.26 0.11
C PRO A 349 -13.28 -34.79 -1.34
N GLU A 350 -13.57 -35.68 -2.29
CA GLU A 350 -13.57 -35.32 -3.71
C GLU A 350 -14.64 -34.26 -3.97
N VAL A 351 -14.26 -33.22 -4.71
CA VAL A 351 -15.16 -32.14 -5.13
C VAL A 351 -15.32 -32.23 -6.63
N THR A 352 -16.57 -32.17 -7.09
CA THR A 352 -16.86 -32.11 -8.52
C THR A 352 -16.68 -30.68 -9.01
N ILE A 353 -15.72 -30.45 -9.90
CA ILE A 353 -15.47 -29.16 -10.54
C ILE A 353 -15.58 -29.38 -12.05
N LEU A 354 -16.52 -28.68 -12.70
CA LEU A 354 -16.78 -28.81 -14.15
C LEU A 354 -17.04 -30.26 -14.60
N GLY A 355 -17.79 -31.02 -13.80
CA GLY A 355 -18.10 -32.44 -14.08
C GLY A 355 -16.99 -33.43 -13.74
N ASN A 356 -15.77 -32.96 -13.43
CA ASN A 356 -14.65 -33.81 -13.04
C ASN A 356 -14.56 -33.91 -11.52
N LYS A 357 -14.38 -35.14 -11.00
CA LYS A 357 -14.07 -35.34 -9.58
C LYS A 357 -12.59 -35.02 -9.34
N ILE A 358 -12.32 -34.00 -8.54
CA ILE A 358 -10.97 -33.53 -8.22
C ILE A 358 -10.77 -33.61 -6.71
N LYS A 359 -9.59 -34.07 -6.28
CA LYS A 359 -9.18 -33.99 -4.86
C LYS A 359 -8.59 -32.61 -4.60
N PRO A 360 -9.21 -31.77 -3.76
CA PRO A 360 -8.66 -30.45 -3.46
C PRO A 360 -7.35 -30.57 -2.66
N PRO A 361 -6.50 -29.54 -2.69
CA PRO A 361 -5.26 -29.54 -1.92
C PRO A 361 -5.56 -29.59 -0.41
N ARG A 362 -4.70 -30.29 0.33
CA ARG A 362 -4.82 -30.41 1.79
C ARG A 362 -4.73 -29.05 2.46
N ARG A 363 -5.72 -28.73 3.30
CA ARG A 363 -5.72 -27.53 4.13
C ARG A 363 -5.05 -27.82 5.46
N ARG A 364 -4.07 -27.00 5.85
CA ARG A 364 -3.30 -27.12 7.11
C ARG A 364 -2.76 -28.55 7.35
N PRO A 365 -1.97 -29.09 6.41
CA PRO A 365 -1.34 -30.39 6.58
C PRO A 365 -0.42 -30.40 7.81
N VAL A 366 -0.33 -31.58 8.43
CA VAL A 366 0.44 -31.81 9.66
C VAL A 366 1.71 -32.57 9.31
N GLY A 367 2.87 -32.11 9.76
CA GLY A 367 4.15 -32.74 9.48
C GLY A 367 5.32 -31.97 10.09
N TYR A 368 6.51 -32.55 10.04
CA TYR A 368 7.72 -31.87 10.50
C TYR A 368 8.28 -30.98 9.39
N VAL A 369 8.62 -29.75 9.75
CA VAL A 369 9.31 -28.83 8.85
C VAL A 369 10.63 -28.40 9.50
N TYR A 370 11.67 -28.32 8.68
CA TYR A 370 13.04 -28.06 9.10
C TYR A 370 13.48 -26.70 8.58
N PHE A 371 14.28 -25.98 9.34
CA PHE A 371 14.82 -24.69 8.90
C PHE A 371 15.64 -24.87 7.62
N ARG A 372 15.26 -24.18 6.55
CA ARG A 372 15.88 -24.27 5.23
C ARG A 372 16.83 -23.11 4.99
N GLU A 373 16.34 -21.89 5.13
CA GLU A 373 17.11 -20.68 4.82
C GLU A 373 16.50 -19.47 5.50
N ALA A 374 17.30 -18.42 5.68
CA ALA A 374 16.86 -17.11 6.10
C ALA A 374 17.26 -16.05 5.06
N LYS A 375 16.32 -15.16 4.75
CA LYS A 375 16.50 -14.10 3.77
C LYS A 375 16.13 -12.74 4.37
N LEU A 376 16.92 -11.74 4.04
CA LEU A 376 16.69 -10.34 4.37
C LEU A 376 16.15 -9.61 3.13
N PHE A 377 15.00 -8.98 3.29
CA PHE A 377 14.33 -8.17 2.28
C PHE A 377 14.48 -6.70 2.64
N LEU A 378 15.07 -5.94 1.72
CA LEU A 378 15.20 -4.49 1.79
C LEU A 378 14.28 -3.91 0.70
N GLU A 379 13.58 -2.81 0.99
CA GLU A 379 12.61 -2.18 0.08
C GLU A 379 13.30 -1.63 -1.18
N MET A 380 14.54 -1.15 -1.04
CA MET A 380 15.33 -0.59 -2.14
C MET A 380 16.07 -1.64 -2.99
N LEU A 381 16.03 -2.93 -2.62
CA LEU A 381 16.67 -4.01 -3.39
C LEU A 381 15.63 -4.96 -3.98
N ASN A 382 15.81 -5.30 -5.26
CA ASN A 382 14.93 -6.26 -5.95
C ASN A 382 15.15 -7.70 -5.49
N GLU A 383 16.39 -8.04 -5.13
CA GLU A 383 16.77 -9.38 -4.69
C GLU A 383 17.01 -9.43 -3.18
N PRO A 384 16.45 -10.42 -2.48
CA PRO A 384 16.71 -10.57 -1.05
C PRO A 384 18.13 -11.06 -0.80
N ILE A 385 18.75 -10.56 0.27
CA ILE A 385 20.06 -10.99 0.73
C ILE A 385 19.91 -12.32 1.47
N LEU A 386 20.60 -13.37 1.01
CA LEU A 386 20.68 -14.64 1.72
C LEU A 386 21.52 -14.46 2.99
N LEU A 387 20.92 -14.73 4.16
CA LEU A 387 21.60 -14.62 5.46
C LEU A 387 22.31 -15.92 5.80
N CYS A 388 21.60 -17.04 5.71
CA CYS A 388 22.15 -18.38 5.87
C CYS A 388 21.24 -19.44 5.25
N ASP A 389 21.78 -20.62 4.98
CA ASP A 389 21.03 -21.78 4.50
C ASP A 389 21.44 -23.08 5.23
N TYR A 390 20.65 -24.12 5.01
CA TYR A 390 20.89 -25.44 5.59
C TYR A 390 22.13 -26.16 5.04
N ASN A 391 22.69 -25.70 3.91
CA ASN A 391 23.94 -26.22 3.36
C ASN A 391 25.18 -25.65 4.08
N GLY A 392 24.98 -24.75 5.05
CA GLY A 392 26.06 -24.10 5.78
C GLY A 392 26.56 -22.82 5.11
N HIS A 393 25.85 -22.31 4.10
CA HIS A 393 26.07 -20.95 3.65
C HIS A 393 25.75 -20.01 4.82
N LEU A 394 26.69 -19.10 5.07
CA LEU A 394 26.54 -18.02 6.00
C LEU A 394 26.98 -16.76 5.28
N TYR A 395 26.19 -15.70 5.39
CA TYR A 395 26.52 -14.41 4.80
C TYR A 395 27.94 -14.00 5.20
N ARG A 396 28.83 -13.98 4.20
CA ARG A 396 30.16 -13.40 4.25
C ARG A 396 30.09 -12.11 3.46
N ASN A 397 30.75 -11.06 3.92
CA ASN A 397 30.81 -9.81 3.17
C ASN A 397 31.24 -10.14 1.73
N PRO A 398 30.47 -9.74 0.71
CA PRO A 398 31.08 -9.56 -0.59
C PRO A 398 32.08 -8.42 -0.41
N ASP A 399 33.34 -8.70 -0.75
CA ASP A 399 34.39 -7.70 -0.88
C ASP A 399 33.92 -6.53 -1.76
#